data_AF-A0AAV7IT05-F1
#
_entry.id   AF-A0AAV7IT05-F1
#
_cell.length_a   1.000
_cell.length_b   1.000
_cell.length_c   1.000
_cell.angle_alpha   90.00
_cell.angle_beta   90.00
_cell.angle_gamma   90.00
#
_symmetry.space_group_name_H-M   'P 1'
#
loop_
_entity.id
_entity.type
_entity.pdbx_description
1 polymer ?
#
loop_
_entity_poly.entity_id
_entity_poly.type
_entity_poly.pdbx_seq_one_letter_code
_entity_poly.pdbx_strand_id
1 'polypeptide(L)'
;MAETNNNKEDNPDSDDPVVILRKSWCDYFEFEVECPVCYDIPEGNIFQCTEGHSFCHICVKKVDVCPLCDSKFTGTRNRVLEKLIPKIIEFKEWLMDQSKETEKCLRVKKVSRSTQTLEGNVNPLRRSSRLCQKQ
;
A
#
# COMPACT_ATOMS: atom_id res chain seq x y z
N MET A 1 -40.00 -35.07 2.05
CA MET A 1 -38.98 -34.68 1.05
C MET A 1 -39.38 -33.31 0.56
N ALA A 2 -38.77 -32.25 1.12
CA ALA A 2 -38.98 -30.89 0.66
C ALA A 2 -37.63 -30.40 0.15
N GLU A 3 -37.62 -30.06 -1.13
CA GLU A 3 -36.45 -29.68 -1.92
C GLU A 3 -35.88 -28.36 -1.40
N THR A 4 -34.60 -28.36 -1.06
CA THR A 4 -33.86 -27.13 -0.81
C THR A 4 -33.55 -26.49 -2.17
N ASN A 5 -34.32 -25.46 -2.53
CA ASN A 5 -33.95 -24.51 -3.58
C ASN A 5 -32.72 -23.73 -3.11
N ASN A 6 -31.54 -24.22 -3.48
CA ASN A 6 -30.31 -23.43 -3.45
C ASN A 6 -30.36 -22.45 -4.62
N ASN A 7 -31.01 -21.30 -4.41
CA ASN A 7 -30.78 -20.13 -5.23
C ASN A 7 -29.33 -19.69 -5.00
N LYS A 8 -28.41 -20.21 -5.81
CA LYS A 8 -27.18 -19.49 -6.10
C LYS A 8 -27.60 -18.27 -6.90
N GLU A 9 -27.61 -17.12 -6.25
CA GLU A 9 -27.63 -15.84 -6.95
C GLU A 9 -26.30 -15.76 -7.71
N ASP A 10 -26.32 -16.21 -8.96
CA ASP A 10 -25.22 -16.05 -9.90
C ASP A 10 -25.06 -14.55 -10.17
N ASN A 11 -24.10 -13.94 -9.48
CA ASN A 11 -23.79 -12.53 -9.62
C ASN A 11 -23.15 -12.32 -11.03
N PRO A 12 -23.82 -11.58 -11.94
CA PRO A 12 -23.44 -11.52 -13.35
C PRO A 12 -22.09 -10.82 -13.63
N ASP A 13 -21.50 -10.18 -12.62
CA ASP A 13 -20.22 -9.46 -12.73
C ASP A 13 -18.99 -10.30 -12.33
N SER A 14 -19.17 -11.60 -12.04
CA SER A 14 -18.07 -12.46 -11.58
C SER A 14 -17.00 -12.78 -12.64
N ASP A 15 -17.33 -12.60 -13.92
CA ASP A 15 -16.43 -12.85 -15.06
C ASP A 15 -15.87 -11.55 -15.71
N ASP A 16 -16.13 -10.35 -15.14
CA ASP A 16 -15.57 -9.11 -15.69
C ASP A 16 -14.03 -9.10 -15.52
N PRO A 17 -13.24 -8.99 -16.60
CA PRO A 17 -11.78 -8.98 -16.56
C PRO A 17 -11.19 -7.87 -15.65
N VAL A 18 -11.87 -6.74 -15.51
CA VAL A 18 -11.47 -5.62 -14.64
C VAL A 18 -11.71 -5.97 -13.17
N VAL A 19 -12.82 -6.63 -12.85
CA VAL A 19 -13.13 -7.11 -11.49
C VAL A 19 -12.13 -8.20 -11.09
N ILE A 20 -11.85 -9.14 -11.97
CA ILE A 20 -10.84 -10.19 -11.77
C ILE A 20 -9.47 -9.57 -11.53
N LEU A 21 -9.05 -8.58 -12.35
CA LEU A 21 -7.77 -7.92 -12.19
C LEU A 21 -7.66 -7.21 -10.83
N ARG A 22 -8.69 -6.44 -10.43
CA ARG A 22 -8.71 -5.73 -9.14
C ARG A 22 -8.59 -6.69 -7.97
N LYS A 23 -9.34 -7.80 -8.01
CA LYS A 23 -9.31 -8.83 -6.98
C LYS A 23 -7.94 -9.51 -6.91
N SER A 24 -7.42 -9.97 -8.06
CA SER A 24 -6.13 -10.67 -8.13
C SER A 24 -4.96 -9.84 -7.60
N TRP A 25 -4.97 -8.53 -7.84
CA TRP A 25 -3.95 -7.62 -7.32
C TRP A 25 -4.00 -7.50 -5.79
N CYS A 26 -5.20 -7.42 -5.22
CA CYS A 26 -5.36 -7.35 -3.77
C CYS A 26 -4.86 -8.63 -3.09
N ASP A 27 -5.27 -9.78 -3.61
CA ASP A 27 -4.91 -11.08 -3.05
C ASP A 27 -3.38 -11.30 -3.09
N TYR A 28 -2.74 -10.94 -4.21
CA TYR A 28 -1.28 -11.05 -4.34
C TYR A 28 -0.53 -10.16 -3.34
N PHE A 29 -0.97 -8.92 -3.16
CA PHE A 29 -0.30 -8.02 -2.23
C PHE A 29 -0.42 -8.49 -0.78
N GLU A 30 -1.62 -8.91 -0.36
CA GLU A 30 -1.85 -9.35 1.03
C GLU A 30 -0.95 -10.54 1.39
N PHE A 31 -0.79 -11.47 0.45
CA PHE A 31 0.13 -12.60 0.58
C PHE A 31 1.61 -12.16 0.76
N GLU A 32 2.07 -11.15 0.03
CA GLU A 32 3.48 -10.72 0.11
C GLU A 32 3.83 -9.97 1.40
N VAL A 33 2.83 -9.37 2.08
CA VAL A 33 3.06 -8.58 3.29
C VAL A 33 2.64 -9.27 4.59
N GLU A 34 1.99 -10.42 4.51
CA GLU A 34 1.54 -11.17 5.68
C GLU A 34 2.71 -11.56 6.60
N CYS A 35 2.45 -11.61 7.89
CA CYS A 35 3.45 -12.14 8.82
C CYS A 35 3.55 -13.66 8.64
N PRO A 36 4.73 -14.25 8.39
CA PRO A 36 4.88 -15.69 8.14
C PRO A 36 4.64 -16.58 9.39
N VAL A 37 4.27 -15.98 10.52
CA VAL A 37 4.01 -16.68 11.79
C VAL A 37 2.51 -16.73 12.09
N CYS A 38 1.80 -15.62 11.92
CA CYS A 38 0.36 -15.55 12.19
C CYS A 38 -0.52 -15.46 10.95
N TYR A 39 0.08 -15.24 9.77
CA TYR A 39 -0.62 -15.05 8.49
C TYR A 39 -1.60 -13.87 8.48
N ASP A 40 -1.40 -12.92 9.40
CA ASP A 40 -2.12 -11.65 9.42
C ASP A 40 -1.27 -10.54 8.79
N ILE A 41 -1.94 -9.57 8.19
CA ILE A 41 -1.29 -8.33 7.72
C ILE A 41 -0.77 -7.56 8.94
N PRO A 42 0.54 -7.27 9.02
CA PRO A 42 1.13 -6.60 10.17
C PRO A 42 0.61 -5.17 10.35
N GLU A 43 0.11 -4.87 11.55
CA GLU A 43 -0.26 -3.51 11.94
C GLU A 43 0.81 -2.84 12.84
N GLY A 44 0.97 -1.53 12.66
CA GLY A 44 1.84 -0.71 13.51
C GLY A 44 3.32 -0.98 13.24
N ASN A 45 4.06 -1.47 14.24
CA ASN A 45 5.50 -1.70 14.12
C ASN A 45 5.78 -3.04 13.41
N ILE A 46 6.61 -2.99 12.37
CA ILE A 46 6.99 -4.16 11.58
C ILE A 46 8.49 -4.35 11.73
N PHE A 47 8.92 -5.56 12.08
CA PHE A 47 10.32 -5.89 12.32
C PHE A 47 10.86 -6.77 11.22
N GLN A 48 12.16 -6.66 10.93
CA GLN A 48 12.81 -7.49 9.92
C GLN A 48 14.02 -8.23 10.50
N CYS A 49 14.29 -9.43 9.99
CA CYS A 49 15.56 -10.12 10.21
C CYS A 49 16.69 -9.44 9.42
N THR A 50 17.94 -9.87 9.61
CA THR A 50 19.09 -9.32 8.85
C THR A 50 18.96 -9.47 7.34
N GLU A 51 18.27 -10.53 6.88
CA GLU A 51 18.02 -10.79 5.46
C GLU A 51 16.77 -10.08 4.90
N GLY A 52 15.99 -9.39 5.74
CA GLY A 52 14.85 -8.55 5.30
C GLY A 52 13.45 -9.16 5.38
N HIS A 53 13.27 -10.42 5.80
CA HIS A 53 11.93 -10.99 6.05
C HIS A 53 11.21 -10.23 7.17
N SER A 54 9.95 -9.87 6.94
CA SER A 54 9.18 -8.96 7.81
C SER A 54 8.19 -9.70 8.71
N PHE A 55 8.01 -9.20 9.93
CA PHE A 55 7.21 -9.80 11.00
C PHE A 55 6.44 -8.74 11.79
N CYS A 56 5.25 -9.10 12.28
CA CYS A 56 4.51 -8.22 13.18
C CYS A 56 5.18 -8.11 14.55
N HIS A 57 4.93 -7.01 15.26
CA HIS A 57 5.51 -6.73 16.57
C HIS A 57 5.18 -7.76 17.67
N ILE A 58 4.15 -8.58 17.47
CA ILE A 58 3.73 -9.65 18.39
C ILE A 58 4.57 -10.89 18.13
N CYS A 59 4.65 -11.32 16.87
CA CYS A 59 5.29 -12.58 16.48
C CYS A 59 6.82 -12.51 16.60
N VAL A 60 7.45 -11.37 16.33
CA VAL A 60 8.91 -11.21 16.48
C VAL A 60 9.39 -11.47 17.92
N LYS A 61 8.52 -11.32 18.93
CA LYS A 61 8.85 -11.59 20.34
C LYS A 61 8.71 -13.08 20.71
N LYS A 62 8.10 -13.88 19.85
CA LYS A 62 7.84 -15.31 20.07
C LYS A 62 8.91 -16.20 19.42
N VAL A 63 9.77 -15.62 18.59
CA VAL A 63 10.80 -16.33 17.83
C VAL A 63 12.17 -15.68 18.06
N ASP A 64 13.19 -16.49 18.29
CA ASP A 64 14.56 -15.99 18.51
C ASP A 64 15.31 -15.78 17.18
N VAL A 65 14.96 -16.54 16.15
CA VAL A 65 15.54 -16.51 14.80
C VAL A 65 14.43 -16.52 13.75
N CYS A 66 14.75 -16.03 12.55
CA CYS A 66 13.81 -15.99 11.44
C CYS A 66 13.42 -17.41 11.00
N PRO A 67 12.14 -17.82 11.02
CA PRO A 67 11.71 -19.14 10.57
C PRO A 67 11.87 -19.39 9.07
N LEU A 68 12.15 -18.34 8.27
CA LEU A 68 12.30 -18.44 6.82
C LEU A 68 13.76 -18.61 6.38
N CYS A 69 14.73 -18.09 7.15
CA CYS A 69 16.15 -18.09 6.75
C CYS A 69 17.14 -18.24 7.91
N ASP A 70 16.68 -18.63 9.10
CA ASP A 70 17.47 -18.85 10.33
C ASP A 70 18.32 -17.66 10.81
N SER A 71 18.12 -16.49 10.22
CA SER A 71 18.88 -15.28 10.52
C SER A 71 18.36 -14.56 11.75
N LYS A 72 19.24 -13.81 12.42
CA LYS A 72 18.89 -13.12 13.68
C LYS A 72 18.02 -11.89 13.43
N PHE A 73 17.27 -11.51 14.46
CA PHE A 73 16.62 -10.21 14.54
C PHE A 73 17.53 -9.20 15.23
N THR A 74 17.76 -8.06 14.60
CA THR A 74 18.54 -6.95 15.18
C THR A 74 17.65 -5.88 15.82
N GLY A 75 16.33 -6.10 15.86
CA GLY A 75 15.36 -5.09 16.28
C GLY A 75 15.09 -4.00 15.22
N THR A 76 15.63 -4.15 14.01
CA THR A 76 15.41 -3.22 12.90
C THR A 76 13.94 -3.23 12.49
N ARG A 77 13.33 -2.04 12.37
CA ARG A 77 11.96 -1.87 11.89
C ARG A 77 11.89 -1.61 10.39
N ASN A 78 10.93 -2.22 9.70
CA ASN A 78 10.66 -1.98 8.29
C ASN A 78 9.72 -0.77 8.11
N ARG A 79 10.29 0.44 8.16
CA ARG A 79 9.58 1.73 8.04
C ARG A 79 8.77 1.90 6.77
N VAL A 80 9.18 1.23 5.70
CA VAL A 80 8.52 1.33 4.41
C VAL A 80 7.19 0.60 4.50
N LEU A 81 7.19 -0.66 4.96
CA LEU A 81 5.96 -1.43 5.15
C LEU A 81 5.01 -0.77 6.16
N GLU A 82 5.53 -0.23 7.27
CA GLU A 82 4.71 0.50 8.26
C GLU A 82 3.89 1.64 7.62
N LYS A 83 4.42 2.28 6.57
CA LYS A 83 3.76 3.37 5.85
C LYS A 83 2.96 2.92 4.62
N LEU A 84 3.33 1.78 4.03
CA LEU A 84 2.79 1.32 2.76
C LEU A 84 1.52 0.51 2.95
N ILE A 85 1.52 -0.43 3.90
CA ILE A 85 0.37 -1.28 4.22
C ILE A 85 -0.93 -0.47 4.42
N PRO A 86 -0.99 0.56 5.28
CA PRO A 86 -2.23 1.29 5.49
C PRO A 86 -2.75 1.97 4.21
N LYS A 87 -1.85 2.44 3.34
CA LYS A 87 -2.23 3.07 2.06
C LYS A 87 -2.77 2.07 1.07
N ILE A 88 -2.24 0.84 1.08
CA ILE A 88 -2.71 -0.19 0.17
C ILE A 88 -4.05 -0.74 0.65
N ILE A 89 -4.28 -0.85 1.95
CA ILE A 89 -5.61 -1.20 2.50
C ILE A 89 -6.63 -0.12 2.10
N GLU A 90 -6.32 1.16 2.31
CA GLU A 90 -7.19 2.28 1.86
C GLU A 90 -7.46 2.22 0.35
N PHE A 91 -6.43 1.93 -0.45
CA PHE A 91 -6.58 1.80 -1.90
C PHE A 91 -7.40 0.57 -2.30
N LYS A 92 -7.26 -0.56 -1.59
CA LYS A 92 -8.07 -1.77 -1.78
C LYS A 92 -9.54 -1.47 -1.50
N GLU A 93 -9.84 -0.79 -0.39
CA GLU A 93 -11.20 -0.36 -0.06
C GLU A 93 -11.79 0.53 -1.17
N TRP A 94 -10.99 1.47 -1.70
CA TRP A 94 -11.40 2.29 -2.84
C TRP A 94 -11.62 1.50 -4.13
N LEU A 95 -10.75 0.53 -4.43
CA LEU A 95 -10.83 -0.29 -5.65
C LEU A 95 -12.05 -1.22 -5.65
N MET A 96 -12.42 -1.73 -4.48
CA MET A 96 -13.49 -2.72 -4.33
C MET A 96 -14.88 -2.09 -4.17
N ASP A 97 -14.96 -0.77 -3.97
CA ASP A 97 -16.22 -0.04 -3.88
C ASP A 97 -16.91 0.09 -5.25
N GLN A 98 -17.86 -0.81 -5.53
CA GLN A 98 -18.65 -0.82 -6.76
C GLN A 98 -19.65 0.33 -6.88
N SER A 99 -19.88 1.12 -5.82
CA SER A 99 -20.81 2.27 -5.87
C SER A 99 -20.24 3.50 -6.59
N LYS A 100 -18.94 3.49 -6.94
CA LYS A 100 -18.20 4.64 -7.50
C LYS A 100 -17.91 4.57 -9.00
N GLU A 101 -18.48 3.62 -9.74
CA GLU A 101 -18.28 3.53 -11.20
C GLU A 101 -18.68 4.81 -11.96
N THR A 102 -19.55 5.64 -11.38
CA THR A 102 -20.05 6.88 -11.99
C THR A 102 -19.21 8.13 -11.72
N GLU A 103 -18.23 8.12 -10.81
CA GLU A 103 -17.39 9.31 -10.52
C GLU A 103 -16.02 9.30 -11.23
N LYS A 104 -15.96 8.63 -12.39
CA LYS A 104 -14.76 8.62 -13.23
C LYS A 104 -14.42 10.05 -13.71
N CYS A 105 -13.21 10.49 -13.40
CA CYS A 105 -12.52 11.71 -13.89
C CYS A 105 -12.69 13.06 -13.14
N LEU A 106 -12.47 13.09 -11.82
CA LEU A 106 -11.79 14.25 -11.23
C LEU A 106 -10.27 14.04 -11.29
N ARG A 107 -9.74 14.22 -12.50
CA ARG A 107 -8.31 14.41 -12.77
C ARG A 107 -7.80 15.41 -11.73
N VAL A 108 -7.00 14.96 -10.75
CA VAL A 108 -6.33 15.87 -9.82
C VAL A 108 -5.50 16.80 -10.69
N LYS A 109 -6.02 18.01 -10.94
CA LYS A 109 -5.25 19.10 -11.49
C LYS A 109 -4.23 19.44 -10.41
N LYS A 110 -3.08 18.76 -10.41
CA LYS A 110 -1.87 19.37 -9.88
C LYS A 110 -1.61 20.57 -10.78
N VAL A 111 -2.23 21.70 -10.44
CA VAL A 111 -1.79 22.99 -10.97
C VAL A 111 -0.38 23.15 -10.45
N SER A 112 0.59 22.98 -11.35
CA SER A 112 1.96 23.42 -11.07
C SER A 112 1.86 24.92 -10.77
N ARG A 113 2.31 25.34 -9.59
CA ARG A 113 2.42 26.77 -9.20
C ARG A 113 3.64 27.44 -9.87
N SER A 114 3.96 27.08 -11.10
CA SER A 114 5.20 27.51 -11.75
C SER A 114 4.96 27.86 -13.21
N THR A 115 4.28 29.00 -13.43
CA THR A 115 4.56 30.00 -14.48
C THR A 115 3.48 31.07 -14.37
N GLN A 116 3.76 32.13 -13.61
CA GLN A 116 3.18 33.43 -13.91
C GLN A 116 4.30 34.23 -14.58
N THR A 117 4.17 34.43 -15.88
CA THR A 117 4.94 35.45 -16.58
C THR A 117 4.00 36.09 -17.57
N LEU A 118 3.35 37.16 -17.15
CA LEU A 118 2.98 38.26 -18.04
C LEU A 118 3.18 39.56 -17.25
N GLU A 119 4.36 40.12 -17.50
CA GLU A 119 4.67 41.53 -17.72
C GLU A 119 4.14 42.57 -16.72
N GLY A 120 5.06 43.05 -15.85
CA GLY A 120 4.82 44.23 -15.03
C GLY A 120 5.92 44.49 -14.02
N ASN A 121 6.99 45.16 -14.46
CA ASN A 121 8.04 45.82 -13.70
C ASN A 121 8.99 44.94 -12.83
N VAL A 122 10.27 44.96 -13.23
CA VAL A 122 11.37 44.19 -12.65
C VAL A 122 11.82 44.76 -11.31
N ASN A 123 11.93 43.90 -10.30
CA ASN A 123 12.94 44.02 -9.24
C ASN A 123 13.54 42.62 -8.98
N PRO A 124 14.85 42.41 -9.24
CA PRO A 124 15.45 41.10 -9.06
C PRO A 124 15.69 40.83 -7.57
N LEU A 125 14.82 40.05 -6.93
CA LEU A 125 15.13 39.48 -5.62
C LEU A 125 16.12 38.32 -5.79
N ARG A 126 17.33 38.57 -5.30
CA ARG A 126 18.50 37.68 -5.27
C ARG A 126 18.12 36.23 -4.95
N ARG A 127 18.53 35.32 -5.84
CA ARG A 127 18.57 33.88 -5.57
C ARG A 127 19.70 33.61 -4.57
N SER A 128 19.34 33.25 -3.34
CA SER A 128 20.30 32.73 -2.37
C SER A 128 20.85 31.39 -2.87
N SER A 129 22.17 31.35 -3.10
CA SER A 129 22.96 30.20 -3.47
C SER A 129 23.05 29.23 -2.29
N ARG A 130 22.33 28.10 -2.33
CA ARG A 130 22.67 26.95 -1.49
C ARG A 130 23.80 26.18 -2.13
N LEU A 131 25.00 26.38 -1.56
CA LEU A 131 26.14 25.51 -1.72
C LEU A 131 25.76 24.07 -1.35
N CYS A 132 26.06 23.16 -2.29
CA CYS A 132 26.28 21.76 -2.01
C CYS A 132 27.51 21.64 -1.09
N GLN A 133 27.32 21.13 0.12
CA GLN A 133 28.43 20.62 0.93
C GLN A 133 28.24 19.12 1.09
N LYS A 134 29.15 18.40 0.44
CA LYS A 134 29.43 16.98 0.66
C LYS A 134 30.00 16.81 2.07
N GLN A 135 29.57 15.77 2.76
CA GLN A 135 30.42 15.02 3.69
C GLN A 135 30.48 13.59 3.17
#